data_AF-A0A1F9I8T6-F1
#
_entry.id   AF-A0A1F9I8T6-F1
#
_cell.length_a   1.000
_cell.length_b   1.000
_cell.length_c   1.000
_cell.angle_alpha   90.00
_cell.angle_beta   90.00
_cell.angle_gamma   90.00
#
_symmetry.space_group_name_H-M   'P 1'
#
loop_
_entity.id
_entity.type
_entity.pdbx_description
1 polymer ?
#
loop_
_entity_poly.entity_id
_entity_poly.type
_entity_poly.pdbx_seq_one_letter_code
_entity_poly.pdbx_strand_id
1 'polypeptide(L)'
;MLDGSKLGIPYSSNMVVVRKSYLDRNRETVRNFIKAVVEGIHYYKANKEFSLKVISKYMRITDREVAEENFREYDFPLRPYPAREYFELPIQEVGRKEPRVLKENPERFVDSSLVKDLDETGFIEKLSREYGLK
;
A
#
# COMPACT_ATOMS: atom_id res chain seq x y z
N MET A 1 14.22 -19.94 5.71
CA MET A 1 12.93 -19.21 5.56
C MET A 1 12.67 -19.12 4.07
N LEU A 2 11.54 -19.61 3.57
CA LEU A 2 11.22 -19.50 2.15
C LEU A 2 10.90 -18.04 1.85
N ASP A 3 11.60 -17.47 0.86
CA ASP A 3 11.40 -16.09 0.42
C ASP A 3 10.12 -16.00 -0.40
N GLY A 4 9.03 -15.59 0.25
CA GLY A 4 7.70 -15.46 -0.35
C GLY A 4 7.66 -14.54 -1.57
N SER A 5 8.61 -13.60 -1.68
CA SER A 5 8.71 -12.67 -2.82
C SER A 5 9.09 -13.37 -4.13
N LYS A 6 9.75 -14.54 -4.06
CA LYS A 6 10.17 -15.33 -5.23
C LYS A 6 9.11 -16.32 -5.74
N LEU A 7 8.05 -16.54 -4.96
CA LEU A 7 7.01 -17.52 -5.29
C LEU A 7 5.93 -16.95 -6.21
N GLY A 8 6.01 -15.67 -6.62
CA GLY A 8 5.00 -15.02 -7.45
C GLY A 8 3.62 -14.97 -6.78
N ILE A 9 3.59 -15.23 -5.47
CA ILE A 9 2.40 -15.17 -4.66
C ILE A 9 2.12 -13.68 -4.42
N PRO A 10 0.99 -13.14 -4.89
CA PRO A 10 0.57 -11.80 -4.50
C PRO A 10 0.28 -11.83 -3.00
N TYR A 11 1.25 -11.38 -2.21
CA TYR A 11 1.12 -11.18 -0.78
C TYR A 11 1.69 -9.80 -0.45
N SER A 12 0.81 -8.84 -0.23
CA SER A 12 1.23 -7.54 0.29
C SER A 12 1.13 -7.56 1.82
N SER A 13 2.26 -7.42 2.51
CA SER A 13 2.29 -7.13 3.94
C SER A 13 1.83 -5.70 4.26
N ASN A 14 1.76 -4.83 3.25
CA ASN A 14 1.44 -3.41 3.40
C ASN A 14 0.05 -3.13 2.86
N MET A 15 -0.89 -2.83 3.76
CA MET A 15 -2.26 -2.47 3.41
C MET A 15 -2.77 -1.37 4.33
N VAL A 16 -3.46 -0.41 3.75
CA VAL A 16 -4.27 0.55 4.50
C VAL A 16 -5.64 -0.09 4.70
N VAL A 17 -6.04 -0.26 5.96
CA VAL A 17 -7.33 -0.86 6.30
C VAL A 17 -8.14 0.14 7.12
N VAL A 18 -9.40 0.32 6.73
CA VAL A 18 -10.36 1.17 7.43
C VAL A 18 -11.66 0.41 7.67
N ARG A 19 -12.34 0.69 8.78
CA ARG A 19 -13.68 0.16 9.02
C ARG A 19 -14.65 0.77 8.00
N LYS A 20 -15.41 -0.08 7.29
CA LYS A 20 -16.44 0.38 6.33
C LYS A 20 -17.37 1.44 6.91
N SER A 21 -17.88 1.21 8.12
CA SER A 21 -18.77 2.18 8.80
C SER A 21 -18.11 3.52 9.14
N TYR A 22 -16.78 3.54 9.30
CA TYR A 22 -16.04 4.79 9.46
C TYR A 22 -15.89 5.52 8.13
N LEU A 23 -15.54 4.79 7.06
CA LEU A 23 -15.47 5.32 5.70
C LEU A 23 -16.81 5.93 5.26
N ASP A 24 -17.92 5.23 5.50
CA ASP A 24 -19.27 5.69 5.12
C ASP A 24 -19.63 7.02 5.82
N ARG A 25 -19.23 7.19 7.09
CA ARG A 25 -19.51 8.40 7.86
C ARG A 25 -18.50 9.53 7.69
N ASN A 26 -17.26 9.22 7.31
CA ASN A 26 -16.13 10.17 7.30
C ASN A 26 -15.39 10.13 5.96
N ARG A 27 -16.13 10.02 4.85
CA ARG A 27 -15.56 9.79 3.53
C ARG A 27 -14.50 10.83 3.15
N GLU A 28 -14.74 12.10 3.42
CA GLU A 28 -13.79 13.18 3.12
C GLU A 28 -12.48 13.04 3.93
N THR A 29 -12.58 12.72 5.22
CA THR A 29 -11.41 12.49 6.07
C THR A 29 -10.56 11.33 5.53
N VAL A 30 -11.19 10.20 5.20
CA VAL A 30 -10.46 9.05 4.64
C VAL A 30 -9.90 9.39 3.26
N ARG A 31 -10.64 10.12 2.42
CA ARG A 31 -10.15 10.61 1.13
C ARG A 31 -8.89 11.47 1.28
N ASN A 32 -8.89 12.43 2.21
CA ASN A 32 -7.74 13.30 2.47
C ASN A 32 -6.55 12.51 3.03
N PHE A 33 -6.80 11.48 3.85
CA PHE A 33 -5.77 10.54 4.27
C PHE A 33 -5.15 9.79 3.07
N ILE A 34 -5.97 9.25 2.17
CA ILE A 34 -5.47 8.54 0.97
C ILE A 34 -4.70 9.51 0.06
N LYS A 35 -5.13 10.76 -0.09
CA LYS A 35 -4.35 11.79 -0.82
C LYS A 35 -2.95 11.95 -0.22
N ALA A 36 -2.85 12.06 1.10
CA ALA A 36 -1.57 12.18 1.79
C ALA A 36 -0.68 10.93 1.62
N VAL A 37 -1.29 9.73 1.62
CA VAL A 37 -0.56 8.48 1.34
C VAL A 37 0.00 8.49 -0.09
N VAL A 38 -0.82 8.82 -1.09
CA VAL A 38 -0.41 8.88 -2.49
C VAL A 38 0.70 9.91 -2.69
N GLU A 39 0.55 11.12 -2.16
CA GLU A 39 1.58 12.15 -2.22
C GLU A 39 2.87 11.71 -1.51
N GLY A 40 2.74 11.06 -0.36
CA GLY A 40 3.87 10.47 0.38
C GLY A 40 4.64 9.44 -0.44
N ILE A 41 3.97 8.58 -1.21
CA ILE A 41 4.60 7.62 -2.12
C ILE A 41 5.38 8.34 -3.24
N HIS A 42 4.79 9.38 -3.84
CA HIS A 42 5.46 10.16 -4.88
C HIS A 42 6.69 10.87 -4.32
N TYR A 43 6.54 11.57 -3.19
CA TYR A 43 7.64 12.23 -2.52
C TYR A 43 8.74 11.23 -2.15
N TYR A 44 8.36 10.07 -1.59
CA TYR A 44 9.28 9.00 -1.19
C TYR A 44 10.18 8.57 -2.35
N LYS A 45 9.56 8.29 -3.51
CA LYS A 45 10.28 7.85 -4.72
C LYS A 45 11.14 8.94 -5.33
N ALA A 46 10.65 10.17 -5.39
CA ALA A 46 11.37 11.28 -5.99
C ALA A 46 12.54 11.79 -5.12
N ASN A 47 12.47 11.59 -3.80
CA ASN A 47 13.41 12.20 -2.85
C ASN A 47 14.20 11.14 -2.05
N LYS A 48 14.95 10.27 -2.75
CA LYS A 48 15.70 9.14 -2.15
C LYS A 48 16.48 9.53 -0.88
N GLU A 49 17.33 10.56 -0.94
CA GLU A 49 18.17 10.94 0.22
C GLU A 49 17.36 11.38 1.45
N PHE A 50 16.23 12.06 1.24
CA PHE A 50 15.34 12.41 2.35
C PHE A 50 14.69 11.14 2.90
N SER A 51 14.17 10.28 2.02
CA SER A 51 13.54 9.02 2.39
C SER A 51 14.47 8.12 3.20
N LEU A 52 15.74 8.01 2.80
CA LEU A 52 16.76 7.26 3.55
C LEU A 52 16.95 7.82 4.96
N LYS A 53 17.02 9.15 5.12
CA LYS A 53 17.12 9.77 6.46
C LYS A 53 15.90 9.44 7.33
N VAL A 54 14.70 9.44 6.75
CA VAL A 54 13.45 9.09 7.45
C VAL A 54 13.44 7.61 7.83
N ILE A 55 13.79 6.70 6.91
CA ILE A 55 13.93 5.26 7.15
C ILE A 55 14.91 5.02 8.29
N SER A 56 16.13 5.55 8.20
CA SER A 56 17.16 5.40 9.24
C SER A 56 16.68 5.88 10.61
N LYS A 57 16.00 7.03 10.67
CA LYS A 57 15.48 7.59 11.92
C LYS A 57 14.43 6.68 12.57
N TYR A 58 13.40 6.27 11.81
CA TYR A 58 12.26 5.56 12.40
C TYR A 58 12.50 4.06 12.55
N MET A 59 13.32 3.46 11.70
CA MET A 59 13.70 2.04 11.80
C MET A 59 14.98 1.82 12.64
N ARG A 60 15.60 2.90 13.13
CA ARG A 60 16.85 2.88 13.90
C ARG A 60 18.00 2.17 13.15
N ILE A 61 18.03 2.35 11.83
CA ILE A 61 19.05 1.79 10.96
C ILE A 61 20.21 2.79 10.88
N THR A 62 21.39 2.37 11.34
CA THR A 62 22.63 3.15 11.26
C THR A 62 23.44 2.85 10.00
N ASP A 63 23.27 1.66 9.44
CA ASP A 63 23.93 1.23 8.20
C ASP A 63 23.19 1.76 6.97
N ARG A 64 23.88 2.55 6.16
CA ARG A 64 23.28 3.13 4.95
C ARG A 64 22.88 2.06 3.94
N GLU A 65 23.65 0.99 3.77
CA GLU A 65 23.34 -0.05 2.78
C GLU A 65 22.03 -0.75 3.11
N VAL A 66 21.79 -1.01 4.40
CA VAL A 66 20.53 -1.59 4.91
C VAL A 66 19.34 -0.64 4.68
N ALA A 67 19.53 0.67 4.87
CA ALA A 67 18.49 1.66 4.59
C ALA A 67 18.18 1.73 3.08
N GLU A 68 19.21 1.64 2.23
CA GLU A 68 19.04 1.62 0.78
C GLU A 68 18.39 0.33 0.27
N GLU A 69 18.68 -0.81 0.89
CA GLU A 69 17.98 -2.07 0.62
C GLU A 69 16.50 -1.96 0.96
N ASN A 70 16.16 -1.44 2.15
CA ASN A 70 14.76 -1.15 2.51
C ASN A 70 14.11 -0.21 1.50
N PHE A 71 14.82 0.83 1.05
CA PHE A 71 14.27 1.75 0.06
C PHE A 71 13.90 1.04 -1.26
N ARG A 72 14.75 0.12 -1.72
CA ARG A 72 14.55 -0.65 -2.95
C ARG A 72 13.48 -1.73 -2.81
N GLU A 73 13.40 -2.38 -1.65
CA GLU A 73 12.46 -3.47 -1.39
C GLU A 73 11.01 -2.95 -1.30
N TYR A 74 10.80 -1.81 -0.66
CA TYR A 74 9.48 -1.18 -0.54
C TYR A 74 9.14 -0.31 -1.76
N ASP A 75 8.97 -0.95 -2.91
CA ASP A 75 8.61 -0.32 -4.19
C ASP A 75 7.09 -0.08 -4.31
N PHE A 76 6.58 0.93 -3.60
CA PHE A 76 5.15 1.25 -3.63
C PHE A 76 4.69 1.74 -5.02
N PRO A 77 3.59 1.23 -5.61
CA PRO A 77 3.08 1.74 -6.87
C PRO A 77 2.59 3.19 -6.74
N LEU A 78 2.85 4.03 -7.75
CA LEU A 78 2.37 5.43 -7.81
C LEU A 78 0.83 5.51 -7.82
N ARG A 79 0.18 4.48 -8.35
CA ARG A 79 -1.27 4.26 -8.31
C ARG A 79 -1.55 3.09 -7.36
N PRO A 80 -1.69 3.31 -6.04
CA PRO A 80 -1.80 2.23 -5.06
C PRO A 80 -3.21 1.64 -5.00
N TYR A 81 -3.66 1.05 -6.11
CA TYR A 81 -4.90 0.30 -6.14
C TYR A 81 -4.80 -0.95 -5.26
N PRO A 82 -5.80 -1.22 -4.41
CA PRO A 82 -5.85 -2.49 -3.70
C PRO A 82 -6.09 -3.64 -4.69
N ALA A 83 -5.47 -4.79 -4.44
CA ALA A 83 -5.60 -5.98 -5.28
C ALA A 83 -6.37 -7.08 -4.52
N ARG A 84 -7.37 -7.67 -5.16
CA ARG A 84 -8.19 -8.74 -4.59
C ARG A 84 -7.39 -10.02 -4.34
N GLU A 85 -6.37 -10.23 -5.16
CA GLU A 85 -5.52 -11.41 -5.18
C GLU A 85 -4.77 -11.59 -3.85
N TYR A 86 -4.56 -10.49 -3.10
CA TYR A 86 -3.92 -10.51 -1.79
C TYR A 86 -4.74 -11.21 -0.70
N PHE A 87 -6.05 -11.42 -0.91
CA PHE A 87 -6.93 -12.02 0.11
C PHE A 87 -7.15 -13.52 -0.06
N GLU A 88 -6.86 -14.09 -1.24
CA GLU A 88 -7.13 -15.50 -1.51
C GLU A 88 -6.33 -16.42 -0.59
N LEU A 89 -5.02 -16.20 -0.45
CA LEU A 89 -4.16 -17.02 0.40
C LEU A 89 -4.45 -16.84 1.90
N PRO A 90 -4.60 -15.62 2.45
CA PRO A 90 -5.03 -15.45 3.84
C PRO A 90 -6.36 -16.15 4.14
N ILE A 91 -7.34 -16.11 3.22
CA ILE A 91 -8.61 -16.82 3.38
C ILE A 91 -8.38 -18.33 3.48
N GLN A 92 -7.56 -18.90 2.61
CA GLN A 92 -7.21 -20.33 2.65
C GLN A 92 -6.51 -20.70 3.96
N GLU A 93 -5.48 -19.95 4.36
CA GLU A 93 -4.67 -20.23 5.55
C GLU A 93 -5.48 -20.11 6.85
N VAL A 94 -6.30 -19.06 6.99
CA VAL A 94 -7.22 -18.93 8.14
C VAL A 94 -8.28 -20.04 8.09
N GLY A 95 -8.77 -20.37 6.90
CA GLY A 95 -9.75 -21.42 6.64
C GLY A 95 -9.34 -22.81 7.13
N ARG A 96 -8.04 -23.10 7.20
CA ARG A 96 -7.51 -24.37 7.75
C ARG A 96 -7.86 -24.55 9.24
N LYS A 97 -7.97 -23.44 9.99
CA LYS A 97 -8.35 -23.42 11.41
C LYS A 97 -9.81 -23.04 11.61
N GLU A 98 -10.36 -22.22 10.73
CA GLU A 98 -11.70 -21.67 10.82
C GLU A 98 -12.44 -21.84 9.47
N PRO A 99 -13.04 -23.02 9.21
CA PRO A 99 -13.59 -23.37 7.90
C PRO A 99 -14.67 -22.42 7.38
N ARG A 100 -15.37 -21.67 8.24
CA ARG A 100 -16.38 -20.69 7.79
C ARG A 100 -15.77 -19.58 6.92
N VAL A 101 -14.48 -19.27 7.12
CA VAL A 101 -13.76 -18.23 6.36
C VAL A 101 -13.57 -18.63 4.89
N LEU A 102 -13.55 -19.92 4.56
CA LEU A 102 -13.41 -20.38 3.17
C LEU A 102 -14.58 -19.96 2.26
N LYS A 103 -15.73 -19.62 2.85
CA LYS A 103 -16.90 -19.12 2.10
C LYS A 103 -16.83 -17.63 1.84
N GLU A 104 -15.77 -16.96 2.30
CA GLU A 104 -15.73 -15.52 2.27
C GLU A 104 -15.43 -14.99 0.87
N ASN A 105 -16.26 -14.08 0.35
CA ASN A 105 -15.94 -13.33 -0.87
C ASN A 105 -14.77 -12.35 -0.64
N PRO A 106 -13.62 -12.48 -1.35
CA PRO A 106 -12.48 -11.56 -1.26
C PRO A 106 -12.82 -10.11 -1.58
N GLU A 107 -13.76 -9.86 -2.49
CA GLU A 107 -14.18 -8.51 -2.91
C GLU A 107 -14.67 -7.65 -1.75
N ARG A 108 -15.17 -8.27 -0.67
CA ARG A 108 -15.65 -7.49 0.49
C ARG A 108 -14.54 -6.70 1.17
N PHE A 109 -13.28 -7.12 0.98
CA PHE A 109 -12.11 -6.55 1.65
C PHE A 109 -11.41 -5.50 0.78
N VAL A 110 -11.92 -5.25 -0.43
CA VAL A 110 -11.34 -4.35 -1.41
C VAL A 110 -12.28 -3.17 -1.63
N ASP A 111 -11.78 -1.95 -1.42
CA ASP A 111 -12.48 -0.71 -1.81
C ASP A 111 -11.51 0.19 -2.59
N SER A 112 -11.66 0.18 -3.92
CA SER A 112 -10.86 1.00 -4.82
C SER A 112 -11.44 2.40 -5.03
N SER A 113 -12.60 2.74 -4.43
CA SER A 113 -13.36 3.93 -4.80
C SER A 113 -12.60 5.23 -4.53
N LEU A 114 -11.79 5.29 -3.48
CA LEU A 114 -11.01 6.47 -3.14
C LEU A 114 -9.80 6.64 -4.06
N VAL A 115 -9.06 5.58 -4.35
CA VAL A 115 -7.90 5.65 -5.26
C VAL A 115 -8.37 5.96 -6.69
N LYS A 116 -9.47 5.32 -7.12
CA LYS A 116 -10.10 5.58 -8.41
C LYS A 116 -10.51 7.03 -8.57
N ASP A 117 -11.17 7.62 -7.57
CA ASP A 117 -11.55 9.04 -7.58
C ASP A 117 -10.33 9.96 -7.74
N LEU A 118 -9.21 9.66 -7.06
CA LEU A 118 -7.99 10.46 -7.19
C LEU A 118 -7.31 10.31 -8.56
N ASP A 119 -7.39 9.13 -9.16
CA ASP A 119 -6.85 8.88 -10.50
C ASP A 119 -7.69 9.60 -11.55
N GLU A 120 -9.02 9.43 -11.52
CA GLU A 120 -9.96 10.03 -12.48
C GLU A 120 -10.02 11.56 -12.38
N THR A 121 -9.85 12.12 -11.18
CA THR A 121 -9.74 13.59 -11.00
C THR A 121 -8.38 14.16 -11.42
N GLY A 122 -7.43 13.31 -11.83
CA GLY A 122 -6.09 13.71 -12.27
C GLY A 122 -5.15 14.11 -11.14
N PHE A 123 -5.50 13.84 -9.88
CA PHE A 123 -4.65 14.14 -8.73
C PHE A 123 -3.34 13.35 -8.78
N ILE A 124 -3.41 12.05 -9.07
CA ILE A 124 -2.22 11.18 -9.15
C ILE A 124 -1.28 11.62 -10.28
N GLU A 125 -1.84 11.89 -11.46
CA GLU A 125 -1.09 12.37 -12.62
C GLU A 125 -0.44 13.74 -12.37
N LYS A 126 -1.14 14.63 -11.68
CA LYS A 126 -0.57 15.92 -11.25
C LYS A 126 0.67 15.70 -10.37
N LEU A 127 0.59 14.84 -9.36
CA LEU A 127 1.72 14.54 -8.48
C LEU A 127 2.89 13.90 -9.24
N SER A 128 2.61 12.96 -10.14
CA SER A 128 3.65 12.33 -10.98
C SER A 128 4.44 13.40 -11.76
N ARG A 129 3.75 14.36 -12.37
CA ARG A 129 4.40 15.49 -13.05
C ARG A 129 5.15 16.42 -12.10
N GLU A 130 4.57 16.81 -10.98
CA GLU A 130 5.19 17.70 -9.99
C GLU A 130 6.48 17.11 -9.41
N TYR A 131 6.51 15.80 -9.17
CA TYR A 131 7.67 15.09 -8.64
C TYR A 131 8.61 14.51 -9.71
N GLY A 132 8.32 14.72 -11.00
CA GLY A 132 9.15 14.24 -12.11
C GLY A 132 9.20 12.72 -12.25
N LEU A 133 8.14 12.03 -11.84
CA LEU A 133 7.99 10.57 -11.90
C LEU A 133 7.23 10.18 -13.18
N LYS A 134 7.67 9.09 -13.82
CA LYS A 134 7.06 8.53 -15.04
C LYS A 134 6.26 7.28 -14.72
#